data_AF-A0A0S7EYZ4-F1
#
_entry.id   AF-A0A0S7EYZ4-F1
#
_cell.length_a   1.000
_cell.length_b   1.000
_cell.length_c   1.000
_cell.angle_alpha   90.00
_cell.angle_beta   90.00
_cell.angle_gamma   90.00
#
_symmetry.space_group_name_H-M   'P 1'
#
loop_
_entity.id
_entity.type
_entity.pdbx_description
1 polymer ?
#
loop_
_entity_poly.entity_id
_entity_poly.type
_entity_poly.pdbx_seq_one_letter_code
_entity_poly.pdbx_strand_id
1 'polypeptide(L)'
;RFNKEVMYAYVDQMDFQGKDFVSALRIFLEGFRLPGEAQKIDRLMEKFAARYLECNQGQTLFASADTAYVLAYSIIMLTTDLHSPQVKNKMTKEQYIKMNRGINDSKDLPEEYLSAIYDEIAGKKIAMKETKELTLKSNKQSVASEKQRRLLYNVEMEQMAKTAKALMEAVSHVQAPFTSATHLEHVRPMFKLAWTPFLAAFSVGLQDCDDTEVASLCLEGIRCAIRIACIFSIQLERDAYVQALARFTLLTASSGIAEMKQKNIDT
;
A
#
# COMPACT_ATOMS: atom_id res chain seq x y z
N ARG A 1 -10.83 -12.72 -10.19
CA ARG A 1 -11.46 -14.05 -10.20
C ARG A 1 -10.49 -15.10 -9.64
N PHE A 2 -9.39 -15.42 -10.34
CA PHE A 2 -8.34 -16.34 -9.86
C PHE A 2 -7.88 -16.09 -8.42
N ASN A 3 -7.44 -14.87 -8.08
CA ASN A 3 -6.99 -14.54 -6.71
C ASN A 3 -8.05 -14.78 -5.61
N LYS A 4 -9.34 -14.65 -5.94
CA LYS A 4 -10.44 -14.89 -5.00
C LYS A 4 -10.61 -16.39 -4.76
N GLU A 5 -10.58 -17.19 -5.83
CA GLU A 5 -10.66 -18.65 -5.78
C GLU A 5 -9.47 -19.25 -5.02
N VAL A 6 -8.25 -18.74 -5.25
CA VAL A 6 -7.05 -19.14 -4.50
C VAL A 6 -7.16 -18.79 -3.02
N MET A 7 -7.64 -17.57 -2.70
CA MET A 7 -7.83 -17.16 -1.30
C MET A 7 -8.86 -18.05 -0.61
N TYR A 8 -9.96 -18.42 -1.29
CA TYR A 8 -10.95 -19.33 -0.74
C TYR A 8 -10.36 -20.71 -0.48
N ALA A 9 -9.68 -21.31 -1.47
CA ALA A 9 -9.02 -22.59 -1.31
C ALA A 9 -7.94 -22.59 -0.21
N TYR A 10 -7.24 -21.47 -0.03
CA TYR A 10 -6.26 -21.31 1.05
C TYR A 10 -6.92 -21.31 2.43
N VAL A 11 -8.03 -20.58 2.61
CA VAL A 11 -8.77 -20.55 3.88
C VAL A 11 -9.44 -21.90 4.16
N ASP A 12 -9.93 -22.58 3.12
CA ASP A 12 -10.59 -23.88 3.25
C ASP A 12 -9.64 -25.00 3.72
N GLN A 13 -8.33 -24.82 3.53
CA GLN A 13 -7.31 -25.73 4.07
C GLN A 13 -7.03 -25.52 5.56
N MET A 14 -7.55 -24.45 6.16
CA MET A 14 -7.38 -24.21 7.59
C MET A 14 -8.43 -24.95 8.40
N ASP A 15 -7.98 -25.57 9.49
CA ASP A 15 -8.82 -26.25 10.46
C ASP A 15 -8.97 -25.39 11.72
N PHE A 16 -10.21 -24.93 11.95
CA PHE A 16 -10.60 -24.15 13.11
C PHE A 16 -11.46 -24.93 14.11
N GLN A 17 -11.61 -26.24 13.92
CA GLN A 17 -12.47 -27.07 14.77
C GLN A 17 -11.96 -27.06 16.22
N GLY A 18 -12.86 -26.76 17.16
CA GLY A 18 -12.58 -26.77 18.60
C GLY A 18 -11.65 -25.65 19.06
N LYS A 19 -11.31 -24.70 18.20
CA LYS A 19 -10.51 -23.53 18.54
C LYS A 19 -11.43 -22.38 18.96
N ASP A 20 -11.03 -21.66 20.00
CA ASP A 20 -11.68 -20.38 20.30
C ASP A 20 -11.44 -19.38 19.16
N PHE A 21 -12.30 -18.37 19.10
CA PHE A 21 -12.35 -17.44 17.98
C PHE A 21 -11.03 -16.66 17.78
N VAL A 22 -10.40 -16.22 18.87
CA VAL A 22 -9.15 -15.44 18.81
C VAL A 22 -8.00 -16.32 18.37
N SER A 23 -7.90 -17.54 18.91
CA SER A 23 -6.90 -18.52 18.47
C SER A 23 -7.02 -18.86 16.99
N ALA A 24 -8.25 -19.06 16.50
CA ALA A 24 -8.50 -19.30 15.07
C ALA A 24 -8.05 -18.11 14.21
N LEU A 25 -8.37 -16.88 14.66
CA LEU A 25 -7.97 -15.65 13.98
C LEU A 25 -6.45 -15.44 13.98
N ARG A 26 -5.75 -15.80 15.07
CA ARG A 26 -4.28 -15.75 15.13
C ARG A 26 -3.65 -16.70 14.11
N ILE A 27 -4.11 -17.94 14.04
CA ILE A 27 -3.63 -18.93 13.05
C ILE A 27 -3.87 -18.43 11.63
N PHE A 28 -5.05 -17.88 11.38
CA PHE A 28 -5.38 -17.33 10.06
C PHE A 28 -4.39 -16.23 9.64
N LEU A 29 -4.08 -15.30 10.55
CA LEU A 29 -3.24 -14.13 10.28
C LEU A 29 -1.73 -14.39 10.40
N GLU A 30 -1.32 -15.54 10.93
CA GLU A 30 0.08 -15.94 10.99
C GLU A 30 0.63 -16.24 9.58
N GLY A 31 -0.22 -16.70 8.66
CA GLY A 31 0.19 -17.10 7.32
C GLY A 31 0.55 -15.94 6.39
N PHE A 32 0.03 -14.74 6.63
CA PHE A 32 0.19 -13.60 5.72
C PHE A 32 0.08 -12.24 6.44
N ARG A 33 0.57 -11.17 5.80
CA ARG A 33 0.36 -9.79 6.26
C ARG A 33 -0.95 -9.25 5.71
N LEU A 34 -1.77 -8.62 6.55
CA LEU A 34 -3.00 -7.97 6.08
C LEU A 34 -2.67 -6.86 5.07
N PRO A 35 -3.36 -6.82 3.91
CA PRO A 35 -3.22 -5.71 2.97
C PRO A 35 -3.71 -4.40 3.58
N GLY A 36 -3.10 -3.27 3.20
CA GLY A 36 -3.56 -1.94 3.67
C GLY A 36 -4.86 -1.44 3.01
N GLU A 37 -5.33 -2.11 1.96
CA GLU A 37 -6.57 -1.76 1.25
C GLU A 37 -7.78 -2.37 1.96
N ALA A 38 -8.71 -1.53 2.42
CA ALA A 38 -9.90 -1.96 3.16
C ALA A 38 -10.69 -3.09 2.45
N GLN A 39 -10.90 -2.98 1.14
CA GLN A 39 -11.62 -3.99 0.34
C GLN A 39 -10.95 -5.38 0.33
N LYS A 40 -9.64 -5.47 0.59
CA LYS A 40 -8.92 -6.74 0.66
C LYS A 40 -9.05 -7.37 2.05
N ILE A 41 -8.98 -6.55 3.11
CA ILE A 41 -9.22 -7.00 4.49
C ILE A 41 -10.64 -7.58 4.59
N ASP A 42 -11.60 -6.89 3.97
CA ASP A 42 -13.02 -7.25 3.91
C ASP A 42 -13.24 -8.69 3.46
N ARG A 43 -12.71 -9.01 2.28
CA ARG A 43 -12.83 -10.36 1.69
C ARG A 43 -12.16 -11.44 2.53
N LEU A 44 -11.07 -11.11 3.22
CA LEU A 44 -10.36 -12.06 4.08
C LEU A 44 -11.14 -12.35 5.35
N MET A 45 -11.69 -11.31 5.99
CA MET A 45 -12.51 -11.45 7.20
C MET A 45 -13.81 -12.18 6.90
N GLU A 46 -14.46 -11.89 5.77
CA GLU A 46 -15.70 -12.56 5.34
C GLU A 46 -15.47 -14.06 5.16
N LYS A 47 -14.39 -14.45 4.45
CA LYS A 47 -14.07 -15.85 4.23
C LYS A 47 -13.61 -16.56 5.51
N PHE A 48 -12.87 -15.87 6.38
CA PHE A 48 -12.50 -16.40 7.70
C PHE A 48 -13.72 -16.70 8.57
N ALA A 49 -14.67 -15.76 8.66
CA ALA A 49 -15.88 -15.92 9.46
C ALA A 49 -16.74 -17.08 8.97
N ALA A 50 -16.95 -17.19 7.65
CA ALA A 50 -17.64 -18.33 7.04
C ALA A 50 -16.95 -19.65 7.40
N ARG A 51 -15.63 -19.74 7.22
CA ARG A 51 -14.87 -20.95 7.52
C ARG A 51 -14.89 -21.33 9.00
N TYR A 52 -14.83 -20.34 9.90
CA TYR A 52 -14.89 -20.58 11.35
C TYR A 52 -16.21 -21.24 11.75
N LEU A 53 -17.34 -20.75 11.25
CA LEU A 53 -18.66 -21.34 11.52
C LEU A 53 -18.83 -22.70 10.86
N GLU A 54 -18.33 -22.90 9.65
CA GLU A 54 -18.33 -24.21 8.99
C GLU A 54 -17.59 -25.27 9.80
N CYS A 55 -16.46 -24.91 10.43
CA CYS A 55 -15.69 -25.81 11.29
C CYS A 55 -16.32 -26.04 12.68
N ASN A 56 -17.20 -25.14 13.12
CA ASN A 56 -17.74 -25.12 14.48
C ASN A 56 -19.28 -25.06 14.48
N GLN A 57 -19.94 -25.91 13.70
CA GLN A 57 -21.41 -25.88 13.51
C GLN A 57 -22.23 -26.07 14.81
N GLY A 58 -21.64 -26.65 15.85
CA GLY A 58 -22.27 -26.81 17.18
C GLY A 58 -22.13 -25.60 18.11
N GLN A 59 -21.47 -24.52 17.67
CA GLN A 59 -21.33 -23.30 18.47
C GLN A 59 -22.68 -22.59 18.62
N THR A 60 -22.93 -21.98 19.78
CA THR A 60 -24.19 -21.27 20.08
C THR A 60 -23.99 -19.78 20.34
N LEU A 61 -22.78 -19.27 20.13
CA LEU A 61 -22.36 -17.93 20.53
C LEU A 61 -22.65 -16.90 19.43
N PHE A 62 -22.37 -17.25 18.17
CA PHE A 62 -22.62 -16.45 16.98
C PHE A 62 -23.97 -16.85 16.35
N ALA A 63 -24.86 -15.88 16.16
CA ALA A 63 -26.13 -16.07 15.47
C ALA A 63 -25.93 -16.26 13.96
N SER A 64 -24.96 -15.54 13.38
CA SER A 64 -24.70 -15.55 11.94
C SER A 64 -23.21 -15.39 11.61
N ALA A 65 -22.84 -15.69 10.35
CA ALA A 65 -21.50 -15.43 9.82
C ALA A 65 -21.16 -13.92 9.85
N ASP A 66 -22.18 -13.07 9.75
CA ASP A 66 -22.03 -11.62 9.84
C ASP A 66 -21.56 -11.19 11.24
N THR A 67 -22.11 -11.79 12.31
CA THR A 67 -21.63 -11.55 13.69
C THR A 67 -20.16 -11.93 13.85
N ALA A 68 -19.75 -13.10 13.37
CA ALA A 68 -18.37 -13.54 13.41
C ALA A 68 -17.45 -12.61 12.60
N TYR A 69 -17.91 -12.17 11.42
CA TYR A 69 -17.21 -11.22 10.57
C TYR A 69 -16.99 -9.86 11.26
N VAL A 70 -18.04 -9.27 11.84
CA VAL A 70 -17.96 -7.99 12.57
C VAL A 70 -17.04 -8.11 13.78
N LEU A 71 -17.12 -9.22 14.52
CA LEU A 71 -16.24 -9.46 15.66
C LEU A 71 -14.77 -9.61 15.23
N ALA A 72 -14.48 -10.33 14.14
CA ALA A 72 -13.12 -10.44 13.62
C ALA A 72 -12.53 -9.06 13.30
N TYR A 73 -13.32 -8.21 12.64
CA TYR A 73 -12.93 -6.83 12.34
C TYR A 73 -12.69 -5.99 13.60
N SER A 74 -13.56 -6.11 14.60
CA SER A 74 -13.41 -5.36 15.85
C SER A 74 -12.15 -5.78 16.60
N ILE A 75 -11.75 -7.06 16.53
CA ILE A 75 -10.49 -7.57 17.09
C ILE A 75 -9.27 -7.00 16.35
N ILE A 76 -9.30 -6.92 15.01
CA ILE A 76 -8.23 -6.29 14.21
C ILE A 76 -8.06 -4.80 14.57
N MET A 77 -9.19 -4.11 14.76
CA MET A 77 -9.17 -2.71 15.18
C MET A 77 -8.61 -2.59 16.60
N LEU A 78 -9.03 -3.45 17.52
CA LEU A 78 -8.56 -3.47 18.90
C LEU A 78 -7.05 -3.75 18.99
N THR A 79 -6.53 -4.74 18.26
CA THR A 79 -5.09 -5.02 18.29
C THR A 79 -4.28 -3.85 17.73
N THR A 80 -4.80 -3.11 16.74
CA THR A 80 -4.15 -1.91 16.21
C THR A 80 -4.20 -0.78 17.22
N ASP A 81 -5.35 -0.56 17.85
CA ASP A 81 -5.55 0.46 18.87
C ASP A 81 -4.61 0.25 20.07
N LEU A 82 -4.65 -0.93 20.69
CA LEU A 82 -3.90 -1.24 21.90
C LEU A 82 -2.37 -1.23 21.67
N HIS A 83 -1.89 -1.81 20.56
CA HIS A 83 -0.46 -2.05 20.35
C HIS A 83 0.25 -1.04 19.45
N SER A 84 -0.47 -0.16 18.75
CA SER A 84 0.17 0.89 17.94
C SER A 84 0.68 2.04 18.82
N PRO A 85 1.97 2.43 18.74
CA PRO A 85 2.50 3.58 19.48
C PRO A 85 1.91 4.92 19.03
N GLN A 86 1.23 4.96 17.88
CA GLN A 86 0.60 6.17 17.34
C GLN A 86 -0.71 6.53 18.05
N VAL A 87 -1.37 5.54 18.66
CA VAL A 87 -2.63 5.74 19.39
C VAL A 87 -2.29 6.13 20.81
N LYS A 88 -2.57 7.39 21.17
CA LYS A 88 -2.30 7.93 22.52
C LYS A 88 -3.36 7.53 23.54
N ASN A 89 -4.63 7.60 23.13
CA ASN A 89 -5.78 7.28 23.96
C ASN A 89 -6.28 5.90 23.54
N LYS A 90 -5.95 4.89 24.33
CA LYS A 90 -6.30 3.49 24.06
C LYS A 90 -7.77 3.24 24.37
N MET A 91 -8.39 2.41 23.56
CA MET A 91 -9.75 1.92 23.79
C MET A 91 -9.81 1.13 25.10
N THR A 92 -10.70 1.50 26.00
CA THR A 92 -10.92 0.75 27.25
C THR A 92 -11.75 -0.51 27.00
N LYS A 93 -11.75 -1.43 27.95
CA LYS A 93 -12.56 -2.65 27.89
C LYS A 93 -14.05 -2.33 27.75
N GLU A 94 -14.54 -1.35 28.50
CA GLU A 94 -15.93 -0.91 28.48
C GLU A 94 -16.29 -0.28 27.12
N GLN A 95 -15.36 0.47 26.52
CA GLN A 95 -15.54 1.03 25.18
C GLN A 95 -15.60 -0.07 24.13
N TYR A 96 -14.75 -1.09 24.23
CA TYR A 96 -14.77 -2.24 23.31
C TYR A 96 -16.08 -3.04 23.41
N ILE A 97 -16.57 -3.31 24.63
CA ILE A 97 -17.85 -3.99 24.85
C ILE A 97 -18.99 -3.16 24.27
N LYS A 98 -19.04 -1.85 24.57
CA LYS A 98 -20.07 -0.95 24.05
C LYS A 98 -20.08 -0.89 22.52
N MET A 99 -18.91 -0.89 21.89
CA MET A 99 -18.75 -0.85 20.44
C MET A 99 -19.30 -2.11 19.74
N ASN A 100 -19.28 -3.25 20.42
CA ASN A 100 -19.77 -4.53 19.89
C ASN A 100 -21.21 -4.85 20.34
N ARG A 101 -21.98 -3.86 20.84
CA ARG A 101 -23.40 -4.07 21.16
C ARG A 101 -24.24 -4.22 19.89
N GLY A 102 -25.21 -5.13 19.92
CA GLY A 102 -26.17 -5.37 18.85
C GLY A 102 -25.62 -6.14 17.64
N ILE A 103 -24.36 -6.58 17.65
CA ILE A 103 -23.73 -7.23 16.49
C ILE A 103 -24.20 -8.67 16.25
N ASN A 104 -24.89 -9.27 17.23
CA ASN A 104 -25.34 -10.66 17.19
C ASN A 104 -26.80 -10.75 16.74
N ASP A 105 -27.08 -10.36 15.49
CA ASP A 105 -28.44 -10.24 14.92
C ASP A 105 -29.37 -9.38 15.80
N SER A 106 -28.93 -8.15 16.11
CA SER A 106 -29.60 -7.21 17.02
C SER A 106 -29.59 -7.60 18.50
N LYS A 107 -28.86 -8.66 18.88
CA LYS A 107 -28.55 -9.01 20.27
C LYS A 107 -27.09 -8.73 20.58
N ASP A 108 -26.75 -8.81 21.87
CA ASP A 108 -25.38 -8.67 22.36
C ASP A 108 -24.67 -10.03 22.43
N LEU A 109 -23.36 -10.03 22.21
CA LEU A 109 -22.50 -11.12 22.67
C LEU A 109 -22.32 -11.00 24.19
N PRO A 110 -22.08 -12.10 24.92
CA PRO A 110 -21.85 -12.05 26.36
C PRO A 110 -20.72 -11.07 26.72
N GLU A 111 -20.96 -10.19 27.71
CA GLU A 111 -19.96 -9.17 28.09
C GLU A 111 -18.68 -9.82 28.64
N GLU A 112 -18.79 -10.96 29.31
CA GLU A 112 -17.65 -11.74 29.80
C GLU A 112 -16.81 -12.29 28.64
N TYR A 113 -17.46 -12.69 27.54
CA TYR A 113 -16.77 -13.18 26.35
C TYR A 113 -15.98 -12.05 25.66
N LEU A 114 -16.60 -10.89 25.48
CA LEU A 114 -15.93 -9.71 24.94
C LEU A 114 -14.81 -9.19 25.86
N SER A 115 -15.01 -9.30 27.18
CA SER A 115 -13.99 -8.97 28.19
C SER A 115 -12.78 -9.88 28.09
N ALA A 116 -13.00 -11.19 27.94
CA ALA A 116 -11.93 -12.17 27.79
C ALA A 116 -11.12 -11.93 26.51
N ILE A 117 -11.81 -11.64 25.38
CA ILE A 117 -11.15 -11.25 24.12
C ILE A 117 -10.29 -10.00 24.33
N TYR A 118 -10.83 -8.97 25.00
CA TYR A 118 -10.08 -7.74 25.25
C TYR A 118 -8.80 -8.02 26.03
N ASP A 119 -8.90 -8.77 27.14
CA ASP A 119 -7.74 -9.10 27.97
C ASP A 119 -6.70 -9.94 27.22
N GLU A 120 -7.15 -10.87 26.38
CA GLU A 120 -6.25 -11.69 25.57
C GLU A 120 -5.51 -10.85 24.51
N ILE A 121 -6.21 -9.95 23.82
CA ILE A 121 -5.60 -9.07 22.82
C ILE A 121 -4.68 -8.07 23.50
N ALA A 122 -5.06 -7.51 24.65
CA ALA A 122 -4.22 -6.62 25.45
C ALA A 122 -2.92 -7.31 25.89
N GLY A 123 -3.02 -8.57 26.36
CA GLY A 123 -1.86 -9.36 26.80
C GLY A 123 -0.97 -9.83 25.65
N LYS A 124 -1.54 -10.16 24.49
CA LYS A 124 -0.79 -10.67 23.32
C LYS A 124 -1.32 -10.09 22.02
N LYS A 125 -0.54 -9.20 21.40
CA LYS A 125 -0.84 -8.66 20.06
C LYS A 125 -1.07 -9.77 19.03
N ILE A 126 -1.93 -9.53 18.05
CA ILE A 126 -1.99 -10.40 16.88
C ILE A 126 -0.70 -10.20 16.08
N ALA A 127 0.10 -11.26 16.00
CA ALA A 127 1.29 -11.28 15.16
C ALA A 127 0.86 -11.56 13.72
N MET A 128 1.29 -10.72 12.80
CA MET A 128 1.19 -10.96 11.37
C MET A 128 2.60 -11.26 10.86
N LYS A 129 2.72 -12.05 9.80
CA LYS A 129 4.02 -12.40 9.23
C LYS A 129 4.85 -11.14 8.95
N GLU A 130 5.99 -11.01 9.63
CA GLU A 130 6.93 -9.92 9.40
C GLU A 130 7.54 -10.08 8.01
N THR A 131 7.38 -9.08 7.15
CA THR A 131 8.28 -8.98 6.01
C THR A 131 9.67 -8.64 6.56
N LYS A 132 10.73 -9.29 6.07
CA LYS A 132 12.06 -8.66 5.99
C LYS A 132 11.98 -7.50 4.98
N GLU A 133 11.11 -6.54 5.25
CA GLU A 133 11.18 -5.19 4.73
C GLU A 133 12.09 -4.46 5.70
N LEU A 134 13.18 -3.90 5.17
CA LEU A 134 14.08 -3.01 5.89
C LEU A 134 13.24 -1.94 6.61
N THR A 135 13.00 -2.13 7.91
CA THR A 135 12.25 -1.17 8.72
C THR A 135 13.11 0.07 8.87
N LEU A 136 12.92 1.05 7.98
CA LEU A 136 13.30 2.43 8.21
C LEU A 136 12.48 2.91 9.42
N LYS A 137 13.12 2.90 10.59
CA LYS A 137 12.57 3.47 11.82
C LYS A 137 12.30 4.95 11.61
N SER A 138 11.03 5.29 11.40
CA SER A 138 10.57 6.68 11.35
C SER A 138 10.56 7.24 12.77
N ASN A 139 11.70 7.77 13.23
CA ASN A 139 11.77 8.62 14.42
C ASN A 139 11.21 10.01 14.06
N LYS A 140 9.88 10.15 14.07
CA LYS A 140 9.25 11.46 13.91
C LYS A 140 9.22 12.18 15.25
N GLN A 141 10.27 12.94 15.52
CA GLN A 141 10.21 14.02 16.51
C GLN A 141 9.17 15.04 16.07
N SER A 142 8.33 15.50 17.02
CA SER A 142 7.39 16.60 16.80
C SER A 142 8.17 17.88 16.50
N VAL A 143 7.92 18.50 15.35
CA VAL A 143 8.60 19.74 14.98
C VAL A 143 7.59 20.88 14.88
N ALA A 144 7.79 21.90 15.70
CA ALA A 144 6.89 23.03 15.89
C ALA A 144 6.98 24.11 14.80
N SER A 145 7.80 23.94 13.75
CA SER A 145 7.98 24.96 12.70
C SER A 145 8.05 24.36 11.29
N GLU A 146 7.34 25.01 10.36
CA GLU A 146 7.18 24.61 8.96
C GLU A 146 8.51 24.57 8.19
N LYS A 147 9.46 25.46 8.51
CA LYS A 147 10.80 25.49 7.92
C LYS A 147 11.62 24.24 8.28
N GLN A 148 11.46 23.75 9.51
CA GLN A 148 12.19 22.59 10.01
C GLN A 148 11.53 21.27 9.55
N ARG A 149 10.21 21.27 9.29
CA ARG A 149 9.50 20.18 8.60
C ARG A 149 9.99 20.00 7.15
N ARG A 150 10.21 21.10 6.41
CA ARG A 150 10.79 21.06 5.05
C ARG A 150 12.23 20.53 5.05
N LEU A 151 13.05 20.95 6.00
CA LEU A 151 14.44 20.49 6.10
C LEU A 151 14.51 18.98 6.37
N LEU A 152 13.69 18.48 7.30
CA LEU A 152 13.61 17.06 7.60
C LEU A 152 13.07 16.24 6.43
N TYR A 153 12.07 16.76 5.71
CA TYR A 153 11.58 16.13 4.48
C TYR A 153 12.69 16.03 3.42
N ASN A 154 13.46 17.10 3.21
CA ASN A 154 14.57 17.08 2.25
C ASN A 154 15.66 16.08 2.63
N VAL A 155 16.02 16.00 3.92
CA VAL A 155 16.99 15.01 4.44
C VAL A 155 16.44 13.59 4.30
N GLU A 156 15.16 13.36 4.59
CA GLU A 156 14.49 12.06 4.44
C GLU A 156 14.42 11.63 2.96
N MET A 157 14.13 12.56 2.04
CA MET A 157 14.18 12.34 0.60
C MET A 157 15.60 11.98 0.13
N GLU A 158 16.61 12.71 0.59
CA GLU A 158 18.02 12.45 0.22
C GLU A 158 18.48 11.08 0.73
N GLN A 159 18.06 10.69 1.93
CA GLN A 159 18.37 9.38 2.49
C GLN A 159 17.63 8.24 1.78
N MET A 160 16.38 8.47 1.36
CA MET A 160 15.67 7.53 0.49
C MET A 160 16.32 7.40 -0.88
N ALA A 161 16.77 8.50 -1.49
CA ALA A 161 17.51 8.47 -2.76
C ALA A 161 18.82 7.67 -2.63
N LYS A 162 19.59 7.88 -1.56
CA LYS A 162 20.82 7.10 -1.26
C LYS A 162 20.52 5.61 -1.06
N THR A 163 19.44 5.29 -0.34
CA THR A 163 19.04 3.91 -0.09
C THR A 163 18.57 3.23 -1.37
N ALA A 164 17.75 3.90 -2.19
CA ALA A 164 17.31 3.41 -3.49
C ALA A 164 18.48 3.16 -4.44
N LYS A 165 19.46 4.08 -4.46
CA LYS A 165 20.71 3.93 -5.22
C LYS A 165 21.50 2.70 -4.76
N ALA A 166 21.71 2.53 -3.45
CA ALA A 166 22.42 1.38 -2.91
C ALA A 166 21.70 0.05 -3.20
N LEU A 167 20.36 0.04 -3.18
CA LEU A 167 19.57 -1.14 -3.53
C LEU A 167 19.68 -1.46 -5.03
N MET A 168 19.64 -0.45 -5.91
CA MET A 168 19.84 -0.63 -7.35
C MET A 168 21.26 -1.10 -7.67
N GLU A 169 22.29 -0.59 -6.99
CA GLU A 169 23.67 -1.05 -7.11
C GLU A 169 23.86 -2.47 -6.59
N ALA A 170 23.18 -2.85 -5.50
CA ALA A 170 23.22 -4.23 -5.00
C ALA A 170 22.56 -5.23 -5.95
N VAL A 171 21.51 -4.81 -6.69
CA VAL A 171 20.80 -5.65 -7.67
C VAL A 171 21.52 -5.68 -9.03
N SER A 172 22.35 -4.69 -9.36
CA SER A 172 23.09 -4.64 -10.63
C SER A 172 24.16 -5.74 -10.77
N HIS A 173 24.65 -6.29 -9.66
CA HIS A 173 25.60 -7.41 -9.63
C HIS A 173 24.96 -8.80 -9.67
N VAL A 174 23.62 -8.87 -9.66
CA VAL A 174 22.91 -10.15 -9.82
C VAL A 174 22.88 -10.50 -11.31
N GLN A 175 23.74 -11.43 -11.73
CA GLN A 175 23.65 -12.04 -13.07
C GLN A 175 22.37 -12.90 -13.15
N ALA A 176 21.24 -12.26 -13.40
CA ALA A 176 20.05 -12.94 -13.85
C ALA A 176 20.23 -13.32 -15.33
N PRO A 177 19.79 -14.51 -15.77
CA PRO A 177 19.79 -14.86 -17.19
C PRO A 177 18.79 -13.95 -17.92
N PHE A 178 19.31 -12.91 -18.59
CA PHE A 178 18.50 -12.05 -19.45
C PHE A 178 18.32 -12.72 -20.81
N THR A 179 17.08 -12.83 -21.26
CA THR A 179 16.76 -13.25 -22.62
C THR A 179 16.49 -12.01 -23.44
N SER A 180 17.21 -11.83 -24.55
CA SER A 180 16.98 -10.71 -25.46
C SER A 180 15.65 -10.91 -26.18
N ALA A 181 14.67 -10.06 -25.88
CA ALA A 181 13.37 -10.06 -26.54
C ALA A 181 13.50 -9.37 -27.91
N THR A 182 13.30 -10.13 -29.01
CA THR A 182 13.41 -9.62 -30.39
C THR A 182 12.06 -9.21 -30.99
N HIS A 183 10.94 -9.62 -30.39
CA HIS A 183 9.60 -9.34 -30.91
C HIS A 183 9.05 -8.01 -30.41
N LEU A 184 8.40 -7.27 -31.34
CA LEU A 184 7.78 -5.96 -31.09
C LEU A 184 6.66 -6.01 -30.03
N GLU A 185 6.05 -7.17 -29.83
CA GLU A 185 4.97 -7.38 -28.85
C GLU A 185 5.42 -7.17 -27.40
N HIS A 186 6.71 -7.36 -27.10
CA HIS A 186 7.27 -7.17 -25.76
C HIS A 186 7.47 -5.69 -25.40
N VAL A 187 7.60 -4.81 -26.40
CA VAL A 187 7.87 -3.38 -26.17
C VAL A 187 6.71 -2.72 -25.43
N ARG A 188 5.46 -3.09 -25.73
CA ARG A 188 4.26 -2.54 -25.08
C ARG A 188 4.21 -2.79 -23.56
N PRO A 189 4.29 -4.05 -23.07
CA PRO A 189 4.30 -4.31 -21.62
C PRO A 189 5.54 -3.74 -20.93
N MET A 190 6.70 -3.75 -21.58
CA MET A 190 7.93 -3.13 -21.03
C MET A 190 7.73 -1.62 -20.82
N PHE A 191 7.21 -0.93 -21.83
CA PHE A 191 6.93 0.51 -21.73
C PHE A 191 5.86 0.81 -20.67
N LYS A 192 4.82 -0.02 -20.55
CA LYS A 192 3.79 0.12 -19.50
C LYS A 192 4.33 0.04 -18.07
N LEU A 193 5.44 -0.66 -17.86
CA LEU A 193 6.10 -0.73 -16.55
C LEU A 193 7.07 0.44 -16.31
N ALA A 194 7.67 0.98 -17.37
CA ALA A 194 8.77 1.95 -17.27
C ALA A 194 8.39 3.40 -17.58
N TRP A 195 7.21 3.68 -18.13
CA TRP A 195 6.86 5.04 -18.56
C TRP A 195 6.79 6.05 -17.40
N THR A 196 6.31 5.65 -16.20
CA THR A 196 6.25 6.55 -15.05
C THR A 196 7.63 6.98 -14.54
N PRO A 197 8.63 6.09 -14.32
CA PRO A 197 9.96 6.52 -13.93
C PRO A 197 10.67 7.31 -15.05
N PHE A 198 10.45 6.99 -16.32
CA PHE A 198 10.99 7.78 -17.43
C PHE A 198 10.43 9.21 -17.43
N LEU A 199 9.11 9.35 -17.31
CA LEU A 199 8.45 10.65 -17.26
C LEU A 199 8.96 11.48 -16.07
N ALA A 200 9.13 10.86 -14.90
CA ALA A 200 9.68 11.53 -13.72
C ALA A 200 11.12 11.99 -13.95
N ALA A 201 11.99 11.12 -14.47
CA ALA A 201 13.39 11.44 -14.74
C ALA A 201 13.53 12.60 -15.73
N PHE A 202 12.80 12.57 -16.84
CA PHE A 202 12.84 13.65 -17.83
C PHE A 202 12.27 14.96 -17.27
N SER A 203 11.18 14.90 -16.49
CA SER A 203 10.55 16.09 -15.92
C SER A 203 11.46 16.76 -14.88
N VAL A 204 12.12 15.98 -14.02
CA VAL A 204 13.10 16.50 -13.05
C VAL A 204 14.30 17.10 -13.77
N GLY A 205 14.83 16.43 -14.80
CA GLY A 205 15.92 16.96 -15.62
C GLY A 205 15.57 18.31 -16.27
N LEU A 206 14.35 18.43 -16.81
CA LEU A 206 13.86 19.69 -17.39
C LEU A 206 13.65 20.80 -16.35
N GLN A 207 13.18 20.45 -15.16
CA GLN A 207 12.87 21.42 -14.11
C GLN A 207 14.14 21.94 -13.41
N ASP A 208 14.98 21.03 -12.94
CA ASP A 208 16.06 21.32 -11.99
C ASP A 208 17.43 21.50 -12.66
N CYS A 209 17.60 21.06 -13.91
CA CYS A 209 18.85 21.24 -14.64
C CYS A 209 18.79 22.49 -15.54
N ASP A 210 19.81 23.35 -15.44
CA ASP A 210 20.00 24.50 -16.33
C ASP A 210 21.00 24.21 -17.47
N ASP A 211 21.46 22.95 -17.57
CA ASP A 211 22.30 22.46 -18.66
C ASP A 211 21.45 22.18 -19.91
N THR A 212 21.82 22.80 -21.03
CA THR A 212 21.14 22.69 -22.31
C THR A 212 21.25 21.30 -22.93
N GLU A 213 22.34 20.58 -22.69
CA GLU A 213 22.54 19.22 -23.20
C GLU A 213 21.61 18.23 -22.47
N VAL A 214 21.50 18.37 -21.15
CA VAL A 214 20.57 17.58 -20.33
C VAL A 214 19.12 17.88 -20.70
N ALA A 215 18.77 19.15 -20.92
CA ALA A 215 17.43 19.55 -21.36
C ALA A 215 17.08 18.93 -22.73
N SER A 216 18.01 18.97 -23.69
CA SER A 216 17.86 18.36 -25.01
C SER A 216 17.62 16.85 -24.93
N LEU A 217 18.42 16.13 -24.12
CA LEU A 217 18.24 14.69 -23.90
C LEU A 217 16.89 14.36 -23.26
N CYS A 218 16.41 15.19 -22.31
CA CYS A 218 15.10 15.00 -21.70
C CYS A 218 13.95 15.22 -22.70
N LEU A 219 14.06 16.24 -23.55
CA LEU A 219 13.07 16.50 -24.61
C LEU A 219 13.05 15.37 -25.65
N GLU A 220 14.21 14.87 -26.07
CA GLU A 220 14.28 13.73 -26.99
C GLU A 220 13.73 12.45 -26.34
N GLY A 221 13.97 12.26 -25.03
CA GLY A 221 13.38 11.18 -24.25
C GLY A 221 11.84 11.24 -24.21
N ILE A 222 11.27 12.42 -23.94
CA ILE A 222 9.82 12.65 -23.98
C ILE A 222 9.26 12.41 -25.40
N ARG A 223 9.94 12.90 -26.43
CA ARG A 223 9.56 12.69 -27.84
C ARG A 223 9.52 11.21 -28.19
N CYS A 224 10.55 10.46 -27.82
CA CYS A 224 10.62 9.01 -28.04
C CYS A 224 9.50 8.28 -27.30
N ALA A 225 9.23 8.67 -26.05
CA ALA A 225 8.16 8.07 -25.25
C ALA A 225 6.76 8.32 -25.86
N ILE A 226 6.49 9.53 -26.35
CA ILE A 226 5.25 9.86 -27.07
C ILE A 226 5.12 8.99 -28.33
N ARG A 227 6.21 8.83 -29.10
CA ARG A 227 6.21 7.99 -30.31
C ARG A 227 5.87 6.53 -29.98
N ILE A 228 6.49 5.96 -28.94
CA ILE A 228 6.19 4.60 -28.49
C ILE A 228 4.71 4.50 -28.07
N ALA A 229 4.21 5.45 -27.27
CA ALA A 229 2.82 5.46 -26.84
C ALA A 229 1.83 5.54 -28.02
N CYS A 230 2.16 6.30 -29.07
CA CYS A 230 1.36 6.38 -30.30
C CYS A 230 1.39 5.06 -31.09
N ILE A 231 2.57 4.45 -31.28
CA ILE A 231 2.71 3.18 -32.01
C ILE A 231 1.87 2.08 -31.37
N PHE A 232 1.86 2.00 -30.04
CA PHE A 232 1.12 0.98 -29.30
C PHE A 232 -0.28 1.40 -28.86
N SER A 233 -0.74 2.58 -29.29
CA SER A 233 -2.06 3.14 -28.97
C SER A 233 -2.38 3.15 -27.48
N ILE A 234 -1.41 3.58 -26.65
CA ILE A 234 -1.56 3.67 -25.20
C ILE A 234 -1.83 5.13 -24.81
N GLN A 235 -3.12 5.47 -24.70
CA GLN A 235 -3.60 6.85 -24.62
C GLN A 235 -3.20 7.56 -23.33
N LEU A 236 -3.28 6.87 -22.19
CA LEU A 236 -2.97 7.44 -20.87
C LEU A 236 -1.52 7.96 -20.81
N GLU A 237 -0.59 7.13 -21.26
CA GLU A 237 0.84 7.42 -21.25
C GLU A 237 1.15 8.57 -22.21
N ARG A 238 0.59 8.52 -23.44
CA ARG A 238 0.71 9.61 -24.42
C ARG A 238 0.25 10.93 -23.82
N ASP A 239 -0.95 10.96 -23.25
CA ASP A 239 -1.56 12.18 -22.73
C ASP A 239 -0.75 12.73 -21.54
N ALA A 240 -0.18 11.86 -20.70
CA ALA A 240 0.70 12.27 -19.61
C ALA A 240 1.99 12.94 -20.11
N TYR A 241 2.67 12.37 -21.11
CA TYR A 241 3.87 12.98 -21.69
C TYR A 241 3.57 14.30 -22.40
N VAL A 242 2.47 14.37 -23.16
CA VAL A 242 2.03 15.60 -23.83
C VAL A 242 1.68 16.67 -22.81
N GLN A 243 0.98 16.32 -21.74
CA GLN A 243 0.64 17.25 -20.67
C GLN A 243 1.88 17.76 -19.92
N ALA A 244 2.88 16.90 -19.69
CA ALA A 244 4.14 17.32 -19.10
C ALA A 244 4.86 18.34 -20.00
N LEU A 245 4.99 18.05 -21.29
CA LEU A 245 5.60 18.97 -22.26
C LEU A 245 4.85 20.32 -22.31
N ALA A 246 3.52 20.28 -22.35
CA ALA A 246 2.67 21.49 -22.35
C ALA A 246 2.83 22.34 -21.08
N ARG A 247 3.13 21.72 -19.92
CA ARG A 247 3.44 22.47 -18.70
C ARG A 247 4.81 23.14 -18.77
N PHE A 248 5.80 22.51 -19.40
CA PHE A 248 7.15 23.06 -19.53
C PHE A 248 7.24 24.25 -20.49
N THR A 249 6.33 24.37 -21.46
CA THR A 249 6.26 25.55 -22.33
C THR A 249 5.75 26.80 -21.60
N LEU A 250 5.24 26.66 -20.36
CA LEU A 250 4.64 27.74 -19.56
C LEU A 250 3.46 28.47 -20.24
N LEU A 251 3.01 28.01 -21.43
CA LEU A 251 1.95 28.64 -22.22
C LEU A 251 0.57 28.52 -21.56
N THR A 252 0.38 27.53 -20.68
CA THR A 252 -0.88 27.28 -19.97
C THR A 252 -0.83 27.63 -18.48
N ALA A 253 0.23 28.31 -18.02
CA ALA A 253 0.40 28.64 -16.60
C ALA A 253 -0.52 29.82 -16.20
N SER A 254 -1.59 29.53 -15.47
CA SER A 254 -2.56 30.53 -14.98
C SER A 254 -2.15 31.20 -13.66
N SER A 255 -0.96 30.93 -13.14
CA SER A 255 -0.50 31.47 -11.85
C SER A 255 1.02 31.68 -11.83
N GLY A 256 1.44 32.94 -11.63
CA GLY A 256 2.78 33.35 -11.21
C GLY A 256 3.86 33.23 -12.29
N ILE A 257 4.53 34.35 -12.57
CA ILE A 257 5.68 34.48 -13.49
C ILE A 257 6.76 33.46 -13.11
N ALA A 258 6.77 32.30 -13.75
CA ALA A 258 7.98 31.50 -13.90
C ALA A 258 8.72 32.11 -15.10
N GLU A 259 9.91 32.66 -14.88
CA GLU A 259 10.71 33.24 -15.97
C GLU A 259 10.99 32.16 -17.03
N MET A 260 10.63 32.45 -18.28
CA MET A 260 11.00 31.60 -19.41
C MET A 260 12.53 31.59 -19.52
N LYS A 261 13.13 30.42 -19.31
CA LYS A 261 14.56 30.19 -19.51
C LYS A 261 14.81 29.79 -20.97
N GLN A 262 16.07 29.89 -21.42
CA GLN A 262 16.45 29.53 -22.79
C GLN A 262 16.09 28.08 -23.16
N LYS A 263 16.03 27.17 -22.18
CA LYS A 263 15.53 25.79 -22.35
C LYS A 263 14.04 25.66 -22.67
N ASN A 264 13.26 26.73 -22.53
CA ASN A 264 11.81 26.76 -22.81
C ASN A 264 11.48 27.36 -24.19
N ILE A 265 12.50 27.82 -24.93
CA ILE A 265 12.35 28.53 -26.20
C ILE A 265 13.11 27.74 -27.25
N ASP A 266 12.42 27.28 -28.29
CA ASP A 266 13.03 26.64 -29.45
C ASP A 266 13.82 27.71 -30.23
N THR A 267 15.13 27.52 -30.42
CA THR A 267 15.98 28.43 -31.20
C THR A 267 16.45 27.75 -32.47
#